data_AF-A0A1X0UKD0-F1
#
_entry.id   AF-A0A1X0UKD0-F1
#
_cell.length_a   1.000
_cell.length_b   1.000
_cell.length_c   1.000
_cell.angle_alpha   90.00
_cell.angle_beta   90.00
_cell.angle_gamma   90.00
#
_symmetry.space_group_name_H-M   'P 1'
#
loop_
_entity.id
_entity.type
_entity.pdbx_description
1 polymer ?
#
loop_
_entity_poly.entity_id
_entity_poly.type
_entity_poly.pdbx_seq_one_letter_code
_entity_poly.pdbx_strand_id
1 'polypeptide(L)' 'MSMDTQQPLAVGAHVKVRYSSDAELSREQWPKESGVVKEDFGDQQAAVTDRGWALARRYAVALDDGRLVFVDPEDIEPA' A
#
# COMPACT_ATOMS: atom_id res chain seq x y z
N MET A 1 16.97 19.62 -18.11
CA MET A 1 16.93 18.15 -18.07
C MET A 1 16.84 17.77 -16.61
N SER A 2 15.64 17.89 -16.02
CA SER A 2 15.45 17.51 -14.62
C SER A 2 15.38 15.99 -14.57
N MET A 3 16.34 15.37 -13.89
CA MET A 3 16.23 13.98 -13.50
C MET A 3 15.03 13.90 -12.56
N ASP A 4 13.91 13.37 -13.05
CA ASP A 4 12.82 12.88 -12.22
C ASP A 4 13.44 11.88 -11.24
N THR A 5 13.76 12.33 -10.04
CA THR A 5 14.06 11.44 -8.92
C THR A 5 12.74 10.75 -8.62
N GLN A 6 12.51 9.63 -9.30
CA GLN A 6 11.31 8.82 -9.15
C GLN A 6 11.06 8.62 -7.66
N GLN A 7 10.01 9.26 -7.16
CA GLN A 7 9.65 9.17 -5.76
C GLN A 7 9.49 7.68 -5.46
N PRO A 8 10.13 7.12 -4.41
CA PRO A 8 10.28 5.66 -4.29
C PRO A 8 8.96 4.87 -4.26
N LEU A 9 7.85 5.55 -3.97
CA LEU A 9 6.49 5.01 -3.87
C LEU A 9 5.51 5.69 -4.85
N ALA A 10 6.00 6.31 -5.93
CA ALA A 10 5.16 6.91 -6.96
C ALA A 10 4.32 5.85 -7.72
N VAL A 11 3.25 6.29 -8.37
CA VAL A 11 2.47 5.44 -9.29
C VAL A 11 3.41 4.81 -10.34
N GLY A 12 3.29 3.50 -10.51
CA GLY A 12 4.15 2.70 -11.38
C GLY A 12 5.44 2.16 -10.71
N ALA A 13 5.74 2.55 -9.47
CA ALA A 13 6.87 1.99 -8.73
C ALA A 13 6.62 0.52 -8.34
N HIS A 14 7.66 -0.31 -8.46
CA HIS A 14 7.68 -1.65 -7.88
C HIS A 14 7.97 -1.56 -6.38
N VAL A 15 7.18 -2.28 -5.60
CA VAL A 15 7.19 -2.19 -4.13
C VAL A 15 7.05 -3.57 -3.49
N LYS A 16 7.45 -3.65 -2.22
CA LYS A 16 7.08 -4.74 -1.32
C LYS A 16 6.00 -4.25 -0.36
N VAL A 17 4.98 -5.07 -0.17
CA VAL A 17 3.82 -4.77 0.66
C VAL A 17 3.66 -5.86 1.72
N ARG A 18 3.62 -5.46 2.99
CA ARG A 18 3.28 -6.37 4.09
C ARG A 18 1.77 -6.54 4.14
N TYR A 19 1.25 -7.69 3.68
CA TYR A 19 -0.19 -7.93 3.57
C TYR A 19 -0.54 -9.40 3.73
N SER A 20 -1.66 -9.68 4.39
CA SER A 20 -2.29 -11.00 4.39
C SER A 20 -3.81 -10.85 4.31
N SER A 21 -4.47 -11.76 3.58
CA SER A 21 -5.92 -11.94 3.63
C SER A 21 -6.36 -12.98 4.65
N ASP A 22 -5.42 -13.65 5.33
CA ASP A 22 -5.69 -14.59 6.41
C ASP A 22 -5.94 -13.82 7.71
N ALA A 23 -7.15 -13.97 8.24
CA ALA A 23 -7.60 -13.28 9.46
C ALA A 23 -6.95 -13.83 10.74
N GLU A 24 -6.39 -15.05 10.70
CA GLU A 24 -5.76 -15.69 11.85
C GLU A 24 -4.28 -15.29 12.02
N LEU A 25 -3.66 -14.71 10.99
CA LEU A 25 -2.28 -14.25 11.03
C LEU A 25 -2.17 -12.86 11.67
N SER A 26 -1.32 -12.75 12.70
CA SER A 26 -0.99 -11.45 13.28
C SER A 26 -0.21 -10.59 12.28
N ARG A 27 -0.27 -9.25 12.43
CA ARG A 27 0.36 -8.31 11.50
C ARG A 27 1.86 -8.53 11.36
N GLU A 28 2.52 -9.01 12.42
CA GLU A 28 3.96 -9.34 12.45
C GLU A 28 4.31 -10.56 11.61
N GLN A 29 3.34 -11.44 11.35
CA GLN A 29 3.51 -12.66 10.57
C GLN A 29 3.11 -12.48 9.10
N TRP A 30 2.59 -11.32 8.72
CA TRP A 30 2.18 -11.06 7.35
C TRP A 30 3.38 -11.14 6.39
N PRO A 31 3.25 -11.86 5.26
CA PRO A 31 4.30 -11.91 4.26
C PRO A 31 4.50 -10.55 3.59
N LYS A 32 5.67 -10.38 2.97
CA LYS A 32 5.98 -9.25 2.08
C LYS A 32 5.76 -9.68 0.63
N GLU A 33 4.68 -9.20 0.05
CA GLU A 33 4.27 -9.46 -1.33
C GLU A 33 4.84 -8.39 -2.28
N SER A 34 5.23 -8.78 -3.48
CA SER A 34 5.63 -7.83 -4.53
C SER A 34 4.40 -7.25 -5.23
N GLY A 35 4.50 -6.00 -5.70
CA GLY A 35 3.50 -5.41 -6.56
C GLY A 35 3.91 -4.08 -7.17
N VAL A 36 2.93 -3.41 -7.79
CA VAL A 36 3.09 -2.10 -8.43
C VAL A 36 2.08 -1.10 -7.88
N VAL A 37 2.54 0.09 -7.50
CA VAL A 37 1.66 1.19 -7.07
C VAL A 37 0.76 1.60 -8.24
N LYS A 38 -0.55 1.60 -8.02
CA LYS A 38 -1.56 2.04 -9.00
C LYS A 38 -2.11 3.42 -8.69
N GLU A 39 -2.17 3.79 -7.42
CA GLU A 39 -2.65 5.10 -6.99
C GLU A 39 -1.97 5.50 -5.67
N ASP A 40 -1.67 6.79 -5.54
CA ASP A 40 -1.27 7.44 -4.28
C ASP A 40 -2.34 8.49 -3.95
N PHE A 41 -3.23 8.16 -3.01
CA PHE A 41 -4.29 9.05 -2.56
C PHE A 41 -3.79 10.23 -1.71
N GLY A 42 -2.47 10.35 -1.52
CA GLY A 42 -1.82 11.38 -0.73
C GLY A 42 -2.08 11.22 0.77
N ASP A 43 -1.72 12.24 1.54
CA ASP A 43 -2.04 12.29 2.96
C ASP A 43 -3.56 12.48 3.13
N GLN A 44 -4.27 11.38 3.16
CA GLN A 44 -5.67 11.35 3.54
C GLN A 44 -5.71 11.60 5.05
N GLN A 45 -6.28 12.74 5.46
CA GLN A 45 -6.72 12.85 6.84
C GLN A 45 -7.67 11.67 7.06
N ALA A 46 -7.36 10.84 8.06
CA ALA A 46 -8.30 9.87 8.61
C ALA A 46 -9.48 10.67 9.20
N ALA A 47 -10.27 11.29 8.33
CA ALA A 47 -11.39 12.11 8.68
C ALA A 47 -12.47 11.14 9.14
N VAL A 48 -12.35 10.79 10.42
CA VAL A 48 -13.44 10.72 11.40
C VAL A 48 -14.73 10.21 10.76
N THR A 49 -14.70 8.97 10.29
CA THR A 49 -15.95 8.21 10.24
C THR A 49 -15.90 7.28 11.43
N ASP A 50 -16.96 7.25 12.25
CA ASP A 50 -17.12 6.28 13.35
C ASP A 50 -17.27 4.83 12.83
N ARG A 51 -16.81 4.58 11.60
CA ARG A 51 -16.96 3.38 10.81
C ARG A 51 -15.60 2.74 10.68
N GLY A 52 -15.23 1.96 11.70
CA GLY A 52 -14.00 1.15 11.70
C GLY A 52 -13.90 0.15 10.53
N TRP A 53 -14.95 0.00 9.73
CA TRP A 53 -14.99 -0.82 8.52
C TRP A 53 -14.60 -0.07 7.23
N ALA A 54 -14.42 1.26 7.27
CA ALA A 54 -14.12 2.10 6.11
C ALA A 54 -12.86 2.95 6.35
N LEU A 55 -11.75 2.29 6.72
CA LEU A 55 -10.48 2.98 6.92
C LEU A 55 -9.91 3.44 5.58
N ALA A 56 -9.66 4.75 5.47
CA ALA A 56 -8.92 5.32 4.35
C ALA A 56 -7.47 4.86 4.41
N ARG A 57 -6.96 4.33 3.30
CA ARG A 57 -5.58 3.86 3.12
C ARG A 57 -4.96 4.63 1.96
N ARG A 58 -3.69 4.99 2.07
CA ARG A 58 -3.05 5.92 1.12
C ARG A 58 -2.73 5.30 -0.24
N TYR A 59 -2.25 4.07 -0.29
CA TYR A 59 -1.78 3.47 -1.54
C TYR A 59 -2.73 2.38 -2.01
N ALA A 60 -3.02 2.38 -3.32
CA ALA A 60 -3.54 1.19 -4.00
C ALA A 60 -2.38 0.48 -4.70
N VAL A 61 -2.15 -0.79 -4.39
CA VAL A 61 -1.09 -1.61 -4.98
C VAL A 61 -1.69 -2.84 -5.65
N ALA A 62 -1.34 -3.05 -6.91
CA ALA A 62 -1.63 -4.31 -7.59
C ALA A 62 -0.50 -5.29 -7.28
N LEU A 63 -0.78 -6.33 -6.49
CA LEU A 63 0.15 -7.41 -6.21
C LEU A 63 0.39 -8.26 -7.46
N ASP A 64 1.55 -8.90 -7.52
CA ASP A 64 1.94 -9.76 -8.66
C ASP A 64 1.01 -10.98 -8.83
N ASP A 65 0.29 -11.36 -7.78
CA ASP A 65 -0.73 -12.41 -7.80
C ASP A 65 -2.10 -11.96 -8.35
N GLY A 66 -2.22 -10.68 -8.74
CA GLY A 66 -3.42 -10.09 -9.33
C GLY A 66 -4.39 -9.44 -8.33
N ARG A 67 -4.14 -9.53 -7.01
CA ARG A 67 -4.97 -8.84 -6.02
C ARG A 67 -4.67 -7.32 -6.00
N LEU A 68 -5.72 -6.52 -5.84
CA LEU A 68 -5.60 -5.09 -5.53
C LEU A 68 -5.73 -4.90 -4.02
N VAL A 69 -4.72 -4.32 -3.38
CA VAL A 69 -4.69 -4.07 -1.93
C VAL A 69 -4.54 -2.59 -1.64
N PHE A 70 -5.12 -2.17 -0.52
CA PHE A 70 -5.05 -0.80 -0.04
C PHE A 70 -4.23 -0.74 1.25
N VAL A 71 -3.13 0.01 1.25
CA VAL A 71 -2.15 -0.03 2.34
C VAL A 71 -1.72 1.34 2.83
N ASP A 72 -1.32 1.37 4.09
CA ASP A 72 -0.78 2.56 4.74
C ASP A 72 0.72 2.69 4.46
N PRO A 73 1.31 3.89 4.61
CA PRO A 73 2.72 4.13 4.36
C PRO A 73 3.67 3.21 5.16
N GLU A 74 3.29 2.71 6.33
CA GLU A 74 4.14 1.80 7.10
C GLU A 74 4.15 0.35 6.58
N ASP A 75 3.20 -0.01 5.71
CA ASP A 75 3.01 -1.37 5.17
C ASP A 75 3.61 -1.53 3.77
N ILE A 76 4.22 -0.48 3.21
CA ILE A 76 4.78 -0.44 1.86
C ILE A 76 6.22 0.07 1.88
N GLU A 77 7.09 -0.58 1.12
CA GLU A 77 8.49 -0.17 0.96
C GLU A 77 8.93 -0.34 -0.50
N PRO A 78 9.93 0.42 -0.98
CA PRO A 78 10.52 0.20 -2.30
C PRO A 78 11.05 -1.23 -2.43
N ALA A 79 10.91 -1.83 -3.62
CA ALA A 79 11.37 -3.19 -3.90
C ALA A 79 12.90 -3.35 -3.89
#